data_AF-A0A8S3FNQ8-F1
#
_entry.id   AF-A0A8S3FNQ8-F1
#
_cell.length_a   1.000
_cell.length_b   1.000
_cell.length_c   1.000
_cell.angle_alpha   90.00
_cell.angle_beta   90.00
_cell.angle_gamma   90.00
#
_symmetry.space_group_name_H-M   'P 1'
#
loop_
_entity.id
_entity.type
_entity.pdbx_description
1 polymer ?
#
loop_
_entity_poly.entity_id
_entity_poly.type
_entity_poly.pdbx_seq_one_letter_code
_entity_poly.pdbx_strand_id
1 'polypeptide(L)' 'NRTLKPILASLAHNDSKAWDLKLSQIAFALRTAPSESTDNSPAFLMFGRHP' A
#
# COMPACT_ATOMS: atom_id res chain seq x y z
N ASN A 1 -2.34 -4.02 -11.75
CA ASN A 1 -2.14 -3.30 -10.48
C ASN A 1 -1.69 -1.86 -10.78
N ARG A 2 -2.64 -0.93 -10.89
CA ARG A 2 -2.43 0.43 -11.42
C ARG A 2 -1.81 1.38 -10.37
N THR A 3 -1.92 1.04 -9.09
CA THR A 3 -1.47 1.87 -7.96
C THR A 3 -0.11 1.42 -7.42
N LEU A 4 0.10 0.11 -7.25
CA LEU A 4 1.31 -0.43 -6.60
C LEU A 4 2.58 -0.29 -7.45
N LYS A 5 2.47 -0.55 -8.76
CA LYS A 5 3.61 -0.48 -9.69
C LYS A 5 4.25 0.91 -9.78
N PRO A 6 3.50 2.02 -9.98
CA PRO A 6 4.11 3.35 -10.04
C PRO A 6 4.68 3.79 -8.68
N ILE A 7 4.06 3.40 -7.56
CA ILE A 7 4.59 3.73 -6.22
C ILE A 7 5.93 3.04 -5.99
N LEU A 8 6.06 1.75 -6.32
CA LEU A 8 7.33 1.02 -6.19
C LEU A 8 8.40 1.57 -7.15
N ALA A 9 8.03 1.94 -8.38
CA ALA A 9 8.96 2.53 -9.32
C ALA A 9 9.50 3.88 -8.83
N SER A 10 8.63 4.74 -8.29
CA SER A 10 9.04 6.02 -7.69
C SER A 10 9.94 5.81 -6.46
N LEU A 11 9.61 4.82 -5.62
CA LEU A 11 10.40 4.49 -4.44
C LEU A 11 11.80 3.99 -4.80
N ALA A 12 11.90 3.09 -5.78
CA ALA A 12 13.18 2.57 -6.26
C ALA A 12 14.07 3.67 -6.86
N HIS A 13 13.47 4.69 -7.48
CA HIS A 13 14.18 5.81 -8.08
C HIS A 13 14.60 6.89 -7.08
N ASN A 14 13.71 7.29 -6.16
CA ASN A 14 13.95 8.42 -5.26
C ASN A 14 14.59 8.03 -3.92
N ASP A 15 14.35 6.80 -3.44
CA ASP A 15 14.75 6.35 -2.09
C ASP A 15 15.49 5.01 -2.13
N SER A 16 16.35 4.81 -3.13
CA SER A 16 17.03 3.53 -3.40
C SER A 16 17.88 2.99 -2.23
N LYS A 17 18.24 3.82 -1.24
CA LYS A 17 18.97 3.40 -0.03
C LYS A 17 18.06 2.97 1.13
N ALA A 18 16.81 3.41 1.15
CA ALA A 18 15.85 3.19 2.24
C ALA A 18 14.55 2.53 1.75
N TRP A 19 14.55 1.99 0.53
CA TRP A 19 13.39 1.39 -0.10
C TRP A 19 12.79 0.26 0.74
N ASP A 20 13.62 -0.52 1.42
CA ASP A 20 13.20 -1.64 2.26
C ASP A 20 12.36 -1.18 3.46
N LEU A 21 12.78 -0.10 4.13
CA LEU A 21 12.04 0.52 5.24
C LEU A 21 10.70 1.11 4.80
N LYS A 22 10.66 1.71 3.60
CA LYS A 22 9.44 2.32 3.06
C LYS A 22 8.48 1.28 2.46
N LEU A 23 8.97 0.10 2.10
CA LEU A 23 8.15 -0.97 1.54
C LEU A 23 7.07 -1.42 2.53
N SER A 24 7.42 -1.59 3.81
CA SER A 24 6.46 -1.94 4.86
C SER A 24 5.41 -0.86 5.06
N GLN A 25 5.80 0.42 4.99
CA GLN A 25 4.87 1.55 5.11
C GLN A 25 3.87 1.59 3.95
N ILE A 26 4.33 1.38 2.73
CA ILE A 26 3.47 1.31 1.53
C ILE A 26 2.53 0.11 1.62
N ALA A 27 3.03 -1.04 2.05
CA ALA A 27 2.22 -2.25 2.21
C ALA A 27 1.14 -2.07 3.28
N PHE A 28 1.42 -1.31 4.35
CA PHE A 28 0.42 -0.94 5.35
C PHE A 28 -0.62 0.01 4.75
N ALA A 29 -0.17 1.12 4.16
CA ALA A 29 -1.06 2.12 3.55
C ALA A 29 -2.01 1.50 2.52
N LEU A 30 -1.53 0.56 1.71
CA LEU A 30 -2.36 -0.14 0.74
C LEU A 30 -3.43 -1.04 1.38
N ARG A 31 -3.14 -1.64 2.53
CA ARG A 31 -4.10 -2.49 3.25
C ARG A 31 -5.14 -1.68 4.01
N THR A 32 -4.81 -0.46 4.40
CA THR A 32 -5.69 0.42 5.18
C THR A 32 -6.49 1.37 4.29
N ALA A 33 -5.99 1.69 3.09
CA ALA A 33 -6.69 2.55 2.15
C ALA A 33 -7.97 1.86 1.63
N PRO A 34 -9.13 2.52 1.68
CA PRO A 34 -10.36 1.99 1.08
C PRO A 34 -10.20 1.91 -0.44
N SER A 35 -10.65 0.81 -1.04
CA SER A 35 -10.70 0.69 -2.49
C SER A 35 -11.91 1.45 -3.03
N GLU A 36 -11.73 2.29 -4.06
CA GLU A 36 -12.83 3.05 -4.69
C GLU A 36 -13.97 2.15 -5.19
N SER A 37 -13.68 0.88 -5.49
CA SER A 37 -14.66 -0.10 -5.96
C SER A 37 -15.54 -0.71 -4.86
N THR A 38 -15.12 -0.64 -3.60
CA THR A 38 -15.70 -1.45 -2.52
C THR A 38 -15.90 -0.64 -1.25
N ASP A 39 -15.41 0.61 -1.20
CA ASP A 39 -15.42 1.56 -0.08
C ASP A 39 -14.74 1.05 1.21
N ASN A 40 -14.33 -0.21 1.21
CA ASN A 40 -13.74 -0.91 2.33
C ASN A 40 -12.25 -1.12 2.09
N SER A 41 -11.48 -1.09 3.19
CA SER A 41 -10.06 -1.40 3.15
C SER A 41 -9.83 -2.90 2.95
N PRO A 42 -8.74 -3.31 2.26
CA PRO A 42 -8.39 -4.71 2.16
C PRO A 42 -8.25 -5.41 3.52
N ALA A 43 -7.77 -4.70 4.55
CA ALA A 43 -7.70 -5.23 5.92
C ALA A 43 -9.09 -5.56 6.48
N PHE A 44 -10.06 -4.67 6.26
CA PHE A 44 -11.45 -4.90 6.67
C PHE A 44 -12.07 -6.09 5.91
N LEU A 45 -11.81 -6.19 4.60
CA LEU A 45 -12.32 -7.31 3.80
C LEU A 45 -11.72 -8.66 4.20
N MET A 46 -10.46 -8.70 4.65
CA MET A 46 -9.81 -9.95 5.05
C MET A 46 -10.09 -10.35 6.51
N PHE A 47 -10.20 -9.40 7.43
CA PHE A 47 -10.22 -9.68 8.87
C PHE A 47 -11.46 -9.13 9.60
N GLY A 48 -12.34 -8.40 8.90
CA GLY A 48 -13.51 -7.75 9.49
C GLY A 48 -13.18 -6.68 10.53
N ARG A 49 -11.94 -6.17 10.55
CA ARG A 49 -11.44 -5.20 11.52
C ARG A 49 -10.78 -4.03 10.82
N HIS A 50 -11.03 -2.83 11.35
CA HIS A 50 -10.22 -1.66 11.00
C HIS A 50 -8.89 -1.72 11.77
N PRO A 51 -7.76 -1.45 11.09
CA PRO A 51 -6.44 -1.34 11.72
C PRO A 51 -6.31 -0.09 12.59
#